data_AF-A0A239HRL0-F1
#
_entry.id   AF-A0A239HRL0-F1
#
_cell.length_a   1.000
_cell.length_b   1.000
_cell.length_c   1.000
_cell.angle_alpha   90.00
_cell.angle_beta   90.00
_cell.angle_gamma   90.00
#
_symmetry.space_group_name_H-M   'P 1'
#
loop_
_entity.id
_entity.type
_entity.pdbx_description
1 polymer ?
#
loop_
_entity_poly.entity_id
_entity_poly.type
_entity_poly.pdbx_seq_one_letter_code
_entity_poly.pdbx_strand_id
1 'polypeptide(L)'
;MPTRTARPAAGLLLLAALSGLAHLAVGWFYLAGGLVVPGAVLIPLWLLWLGLAAWLARSALRGSWWTPVVPVLAATVFVLVLVVGEQALGWQA
;
A
#
# COMPACT_ATOMS: atom_id res chain seq x y z
N MET A 1 -36.29 -8.49 29.34
CA MET A 1 -34.82 -8.43 29.29
C MET A 1 -34.41 -7.96 27.89
N PRO A 2 -34.08 -6.69 27.64
CA PRO A 2 -33.62 -6.26 26.32
C PRO A 2 -32.15 -6.66 26.14
N THR A 3 -31.87 -7.49 25.14
CA THR A 3 -30.52 -7.76 24.65
C THR A 3 -29.95 -6.49 24.01
N ARG A 4 -29.13 -5.76 24.77
CA ARG A 4 -28.35 -4.63 24.25
C ARG A 4 -27.27 -5.18 23.32
N THR A 5 -27.57 -5.29 22.04
CA THR A 5 -26.57 -5.48 21.00
C THR A 5 -25.79 -4.18 20.84
N ALA A 6 -24.84 -3.93 21.75
CA ALA A 6 -23.79 -2.94 21.53
C ALA A 6 -22.91 -3.46 20.39
N ARG A 7 -23.34 -3.24 19.15
CA ARG A 7 -22.54 -3.49 17.95
C ARG A 7 -21.21 -2.73 18.13
N PRO A 8 -20.04 -3.31 17.80
CA PRO A 8 -18.76 -2.62 17.92
C PRO A 8 -18.63 -1.57 16.81
N ALA A 9 -19.42 -0.49 16.89
CA ALA A 9 -19.47 0.58 15.91
C ALA A 9 -18.12 1.28 15.77
N ALA A 10 -17.36 1.38 16.87
CA ALA A 10 -16.00 1.92 16.87
C ALA A 10 -15.03 1.09 16.01
N GLY A 11 -15.11 -0.25 16.06
CA GLY A 11 -14.27 -1.13 15.25
C GLY A 11 -14.58 -0.99 13.76
N LEU A 12 -15.86 -0.84 13.41
CA LEU A 12 -16.29 -0.63 12.02
C LEU A 12 -15.91 0.77 11.50
N LEU A 13 -16.02 1.82 12.32
CA LEU A 13 -15.61 3.18 11.96
C LEU A 13 -14.10 3.28 11.76
N LEU A 14 -13.31 2.65 12.65
CA LEU A 14 -11.87 2.58 12.50
C LEU A 14 -11.48 1.85 11.22
N LEU A 15 -12.12 0.71 10.94
CA LEU A 15 -11.87 -0.04 9.70
C LEU A 15 -12.25 0.77 8.46
N ALA A 16 -13.36 1.50 8.49
CA ALA A 16 -13.77 2.38 7.39
C ALA A 16 -12.76 3.52 7.16
N ALA A 17 -12.27 4.14 8.25
CA ALA A 17 -11.25 5.19 8.17
C ALA A 17 -9.93 4.65 7.61
N LEU A 18 -9.47 3.49 8.09
CA LEU A 18 -8.26 2.82 7.58
C LEU A 18 -8.41 2.43 6.11
N SER A 19 -9.58 1.91 5.72
CA SER A 19 -9.89 1.60 4.33
C SER A 19 -9.87 2.84 3.44
N GLY A 20 -10.48 3.95 3.88
CA GLY A 20 -10.44 5.23 3.17
C GLY A 20 -9.02 5.77 3.00
N LEU A 21 -8.21 5.72 4.06
CA LEU A 21 -6.81 6.14 4.02
C LEU A 21 -5.99 5.28 3.04
N ALA A 22 -6.22 3.96 3.04
CA ALA A 22 -5.58 3.05 2.11
C ALA A 22 -5.98 3.35 0.64
N HIS A 23 -7.26 3.66 0.38
CA HIS A 23 -7.71 4.04 -0.96
C HIS A 23 -7.10 5.36 -1.42
N LEU A 24 -6.99 6.36 -0.54
CA LEU A 24 -6.30 7.62 -0.84
C LEU A 24 -4.82 7.39 -1.15
N ALA A 25 -4.15 6.52 -0.38
CA ALA A 25 -2.76 6.16 -0.65
C ALA A 25 -2.61 5.48 -2.02
N VAL A 26 -3.51 4.56 -2.39
CA VAL A 26 -3.53 3.93 -3.72
C VAL A 26 -3.74 4.95 -4.83
N GLY A 27 -4.68 5.89 -4.65
CA GLY A 27 -4.91 6.99 -5.61
C GLY A 27 -3.68 7.87 -5.79
N TRP A 28 -3.00 8.22 -4.70
CA TRP A 28 -1.73 8.94 -4.73
C TRP A 28 -0.61 8.16 -5.43
N PHE A 29 -0.46 6.86 -5.14
CA PHE A 29 0.53 6.00 -5.81
C PHE A 29 0.33 5.99 -7.33
N TYR A 30 -0.93 5.94 -7.79
CA TYR A 30 -1.24 5.94 -9.21
C TYR A 30 -0.96 7.30 -9.87
N LEU A 31 -1.33 8.40 -9.18
CA LEU A 31 -1.08 9.76 -9.65
C LEU A 31 0.42 10.07 -9.74
N ALA A 32 1.16 9.85 -8.65
CA ALA A 32 2.62 10.09 -8.60
C ALA A 32 3.38 9.12 -9.53
N GLY A 33 2.97 7.86 -9.60
CA GLY A 33 3.55 6.89 -10.53
C GLY A 33 3.32 7.25 -12.00
N GLY A 34 2.16 7.84 -12.34
CA GLY A 34 1.84 8.24 -13.70
C GLY A 34 2.43 9.58 -14.13
N LEU A 35 2.68 10.50 -13.19
CA LEU A 35 3.16 11.85 -13.49
C LEU A 35 4.67 12.00 -13.32
N VAL A 36 5.27 11.33 -12.33
CA VAL A 36 6.66 11.57 -11.90
C VAL A 36 7.59 10.44 -12.31
N VAL A 37 7.12 9.19 -12.28
CA VAL A 37 7.98 8.02 -12.51
C VAL A 37 8.05 7.68 -14.00
N PRO A 38 9.24 7.64 -14.62
CA PRO A 38 9.39 7.23 -16.01
C PRO A 38 8.90 5.80 -16.23
N GLY A 39 8.21 5.55 -17.34
CA GLY A 39 7.61 4.25 -17.65
C GLY A 39 8.61 3.09 -17.59
N ALA A 40 9.88 3.32 -17.94
CA ALA A 40 10.95 2.31 -17.87
C ALA A 40 11.24 1.85 -16.43
N VAL A 41 11.07 2.72 -15.42
CA VAL A 41 11.24 2.37 -13.99
C VAL A 41 9.95 1.80 -13.41
N LEU A 42 8.81 2.10 -14.02
CA LEU A 42 7.53 1.52 -13.64
C LEU A 42 7.51 0.00 -13.83
N ILE A 43 8.11 -0.51 -14.92
CA ILE A 43 8.15 -1.97 -15.21
C ILE A 43 8.81 -2.77 -14.07
N PRO A 44 10.05 -2.50 -13.63
CA PRO A 44 10.67 -3.23 -12.54
C PRO A 44 9.93 -3.03 -11.21
N LEU A 45 9.35 -1.85 -10.97
CA LEU A 45 8.55 -1.58 -9.78
C LEU A 45 7.26 -2.44 -9.75
N TRP A 46 6.61 -2.62 -10.89
CA TRP A 46 5.47 -3.52 -11.05
C TRP A 46 5.84 -4.98 -10.75
N LEU A 47 6.98 -5.45 -11.29
CA LEU A 47 7.45 -6.81 -11.03
C LEU A 47 7.69 -7.05 -9.53
N LEU A 48 8.28 -6.08 -8.84
CA LEU A 48 8.47 -6.13 -7.38
C LEU A 48 7.12 -6.20 -6.66
N TRP A 49 6.16 -5.35 -7.00
CA TRP A 49 4.84 -5.33 -6.38
C TRP A 49 4.06 -6.62 -6.61
N LEU A 50 4.13 -7.20 -7.81
CA LEU A 50 3.54 -8.51 -8.09
C LEU A 50 4.18 -9.62 -7.24
N GLY A 51 5.50 -9.58 -7.04
CA GLY A 51 6.21 -10.49 -6.14
C GLY A 51 5.76 -10.33 -4.69
N LEU A 52 5.65 -9.10 -4.20
CA LEU A 52 5.13 -8.79 -2.87
C LEU A 52 3.68 -9.26 -2.70
N ALA A 53 2.81 -9.04 -3.70
CA ALA A 53 1.43 -9.52 -3.67
C ALA A 53 1.35 -11.05 -3.60
N ALA A 54 2.15 -11.76 -4.38
CA ALA A 54 2.24 -13.22 -4.32
C ALA A 54 2.74 -13.71 -2.95
N TRP A 55 3.71 -13.00 -2.35
CA TRP A 55 4.20 -13.30 -1.01
C TRP A 55 3.13 -13.03 0.07
N LEU A 56 2.39 -11.93 -0.03
CA LEU A 56 1.26 -11.63 0.86
C LEU A 56 0.20 -12.72 0.79
N ALA A 57 -0.22 -13.11 -0.42
CA ALA A 57 -1.19 -14.17 -0.63
C ALA A 57 -0.72 -15.49 0.00
N ARG A 58 0.54 -15.88 -0.25
CA ARG A 58 1.12 -17.09 0.36
C ARG A 58 1.22 -16.98 1.88
N SER A 59 1.52 -15.82 2.42
CA SER A 59 1.65 -15.59 3.87
C SER A 59 0.28 -15.62 4.56
N ALA A 60 -0.73 -15.02 3.94
CA ALA A 60 -2.11 -15.04 4.40
C ALA A 60 -2.67 -16.46 4.40
N LEU A 61 -2.44 -17.24 3.34
CA LEU A 61 -2.82 -18.66 3.27
C LEU A 61 -2.14 -19.53 4.34
N ARG A 62 -0.98 -19.11 4.83
CA ARG A 62 -0.23 -19.79 5.90
C ARG A 62 -0.57 -19.26 7.30
N GLY A 63 -1.50 -18.31 7.44
CA GLY A 63 -1.85 -17.70 8.72
C GLY A 63 -0.68 -16.93 9.36
N SER A 64 0.27 -16.46 8.56
CA SER A 64 1.47 -15.79 9.05
C SER A 64 1.15 -14.38 9.55
N TRP A 65 1.68 -14.02 10.72
CA TRP A 65 1.56 -12.69 11.31
C TRP A 65 2.38 -11.62 10.57
N TRP A 66 3.17 -12.01 9.57
CA TRP A 66 4.00 -11.11 8.74
C TRP A 66 3.22 -10.44 7.60
N THR A 67 1.93 -10.74 7.42
CA THR A 67 1.08 -10.09 6.40
C THR A 67 1.10 -8.55 6.42
N PRO A 68 1.22 -7.84 7.57
CA PRO A 68 1.27 -6.38 7.57
C PRO A 68 2.59 -5.81 7.04
N VAL A 69 3.66 -6.61 6.99
CA VAL A 69 4.98 -6.13 6.54
C VAL A 69 5.01 -5.91 5.03
N VAL A 70 4.23 -6.66 4.28
CA VAL A 70 4.18 -6.54 2.81
C VAL A 70 3.74 -5.15 2.33
N PRO A 71 2.59 -4.61 2.77
CA PRO A 71 2.19 -3.26 2.36
C PRO A 71 3.16 -2.18 2.85
N VAL A 72 3.78 -2.36 4.03
CA VAL A 72 4.80 -1.43 4.53
C VAL A 72 6.00 -1.40 3.59
N LEU A 73 6.55 -2.57 3.21
CA LEU A 73 7.66 -2.65 2.27
C LEU A 73 7.31 -2.07 0.90
N ALA A 74 6.12 -2.36 0.38
CA ALA A 74 5.67 -1.80 -0.89
C ALA A 74 5.64 -0.27 -0.87
N ALA A 75 5.12 0.33 0.20
CA ALA A 75 5.09 1.77 0.40
C ALA A 75 6.50 2.35 0.56
N THR A 76 7.35 1.74 1.39
CA THR A 76 8.73 2.19 1.61
C THR A 76 9.52 2.21 0.32
N VAL A 77 9.43 1.14 -0.49
CA VAL A 77 10.15 1.10 -1.78
C VAL A 77 9.64 2.16 -2.73
N PHE A 78 8.32 2.40 -2.80
CA PHE A 78 7.78 3.45 -3.66
C PHE A 78 8.30 4.84 -3.26
N VAL A 79 8.28 5.18 -1.96
CA VAL A 79 8.81 6.45 -1.47
C VAL A 79 10.30 6.56 -1.78
N LEU A 80 11.06 5.48 -1.59
CA LEU A 80 12.49 5.47 -1.90
C LEU A 80 12.75 5.73 -3.39
N VAL A 81 11.94 5.14 -4.29
CA VAL A 81 12.05 5.38 -5.74
C VAL A 81 11.78 6.85 -6.07
N LEU A 82 10.78 7.48 -5.45
CA LEU A 82 10.52 8.91 -5.67
C LEU A 82 11.68 9.78 -5.17
N VAL A 83 12.16 9.54 -3.94
CA VAL A 83 13.26 10.31 -3.35
C VAL A 83 14.54 10.15 -4.18
N VAL A 84 14.89 8.93 -4.59
CA VAL A 84 16.07 8.69 -5.43
C VAL A 84 15.87 9.28 -6.82
N GLY A 85 14.67 9.17 -7.39
CA GLY A 85 14.33 9.77 -8.67
C GLY A 85 14.49 11.29 -8.67
N GLU A 86 13.99 11.96 -7.64
CA GLU A 86 14.11 13.41 -7.46
C GLU A 86 15.58 13.81 -7.24
N GLN A 87 16.26 13.17 -6.28
CA GLN A 87 17.59 13.60 -5.83
C GLN A 87 18.73 13.20 -6.78
N ALA A 88 18.64 12.03 -7.42
CA ALA A 88 19.73 11.49 -8.25
C ALA A 88 19.45 11.58 -9.76
N LEU A 89 18.18 11.56 -10.16
CA LEU A 89 17.77 11.54 -11.58
C LEU A 89 17.06 12.82 -12.02
N GLY A 90 16.87 13.79 -11.11
CA GLY A 90 16.26 15.09 -11.40
C GLY A 90 14.79 15.02 -11.78
N TRP A 91 14.07 13.97 -11.35
CA TRP A 91 12.61 13.90 -11.57
C TRP A 91 11.93 15.03 -10.82
N GLN A 92 11.10 15.81 -11.50
CA GLN A 92 10.31 16.87 -10.87
C GLN A 92 9.06 16.22 -10.27
N ALA A 93 9.05 16.04 -8.95
CA ALA A 93 7.87 15.63 -8.17
C ALA A 93 6.98 16.84 -7.86
#